data_AF-A0A137PCK2-F1
#
_entry.id   AF-A0A137PCK2-F1
#
_cell.length_a   1.000
_cell.length_b   1.000
_cell.length_c   1.000
_cell.angle_alpha   90.00
_cell.angle_beta   90.00
_cell.angle_gamma   90.00
#
_symmetry.space_group_name_H-M   'P 1'
#
loop_
_entity.id
_entity.type
_entity.pdbx_description
1 polymer ?
#
loop_
_entity_poly.entity_id
_entity_poly.type
_entity_poly.pdbx_seq_one_letter_code
_entity_poly.pdbx_strand_id
1 'polypeptide(L)'
;MLGYLPQDLIVSLVELLEGWNGLDYENSLFQLIELVKPLEAEDLKTLLLNPLKRVFLEMDEFVKVRIMTLITNLLVNWSTLYLFEYEKISSLSSEEVDTYKFEHLGDCSSLSSFLETLQTLFNWFEKLSLTVLQKYKFNFWLLHNIFNFLEIHSKFWLRFKIPQIIIPSKFLLLSFSLIPHGMSLSRLALKQIKYLEKKLHPLVKYLKVSKTQINLLNSLTTDLCNMLWRNKLFQRDEIAMGLFINPDLIRELSGLSTYSGSLFNLSNNLSFFNFEELDILLQLLSSYQVRLPNTINPNTPASVELFKYLPIENSAKQELYGKYRALLMKAIESRGYTGIINFLYSTIASLHFGKEAN
;
A
#
# COMPACT_ATOMS: atom_id res chain seq x y z
N MET A 1 -30.99 -3.63 11.60
CA MET A 1 -31.51 -3.58 10.22
C MET A 1 -30.97 -2.31 9.58
N LEU A 2 -29.93 -2.42 8.76
CA LEU A 2 -29.48 -1.29 7.93
C LEU A 2 -30.49 -1.18 6.78
N GLY A 3 -31.20 -0.04 6.69
CA GLY A 3 -32.11 0.22 5.58
C GLY A 3 -31.32 0.53 4.33
N TYR A 4 -31.31 -0.38 3.36
CA TYR A 4 -30.69 -0.15 2.05
C TYR A 4 -31.62 0.65 1.14
N LEU A 5 -31.03 1.36 0.17
CA LEU A 5 -31.82 2.13 -0.78
C LEU A 5 -32.68 1.21 -1.66
N PRO A 6 -34.00 1.42 -1.75
CA PRO A 6 -34.86 0.80 -2.75
C PRO A 6 -34.37 1.11 -4.17
N GLN A 7 -34.59 0.18 -5.11
CA GLN A 7 -34.10 0.30 -6.49
C GLN A 7 -34.67 1.52 -7.23
N ASP A 8 -35.92 1.89 -6.94
CA ASP A 8 -36.57 3.09 -7.50
C ASP A 8 -35.84 4.39 -7.08
N LEU A 9 -35.29 4.42 -5.87
CA LEU A 9 -34.53 5.57 -5.38
C LEU A 9 -33.11 5.63 -5.95
N ILE A 10 -32.58 4.51 -6.48
CA ILE A 10 -31.30 4.49 -7.18
C ILE A 10 -31.43 5.27 -8.49
N VAL A 11 -32.51 5.08 -9.24
CA VAL A 11 -32.76 5.82 -10.49
C VAL A 11 -32.81 7.33 -10.23
N SER A 12 -33.57 7.76 -9.21
CA SER A 12 -33.62 9.18 -8.83
C SER A 12 -32.27 9.71 -8.32
N LEU A 13 -31.48 8.89 -7.63
CA LEU A 13 -30.13 9.25 -7.20
C LEU A 13 -29.20 9.49 -8.40
N VAL A 14 -29.32 8.69 -9.46
CA VAL A 14 -28.51 8.86 -10.69
C VAL A 14 -28.82 10.19 -11.37
N GLU A 15 -30.11 10.51 -11.56
CA GLU A 15 -30.52 11.79 -12.15
C GLU A 15 -29.97 12.98 -11.34
N LEU A 16 -30.01 12.88 -10.01
CA LEU A 16 -29.44 13.89 -9.13
C LEU A 16 -27.91 13.99 -9.29
N LEU A 17 -27.19 12.87 -9.39
CA LEU A 17 -25.73 12.85 -9.54
C LEU A 17 -25.24 13.36 -10.90
N GLU A 18 -26.03 13.18 -11.97
CA GLU A 18 -25.74 13.74 -13.29
C GLU A 18 -25.78 15.28 -13.28
N GLY A 19 -26.69 15.87 -12.50
CA GLY A 19 -26.80 17.31 -12.32
C GLY A 19 -25.96 17.89 -11.19
N TRP A 20 -25.41 17.04 -10.31
CA TRP A 20 -24.79 17.50 -9.06
C TRP A 20 -23.53 18.34 -9.29
N ASN A 21 -23.40 19.44 -8.55
CA ASN A 21 -22.27 20.37 -8.62
C ASN A 21 -21.14 20.04 -7.62
N GLY A 22 -21.29 18.99 -6.80
CA GLY A 22 -20.27 18.58 -5.83
C GLY A 22 -20.36 19.24 -4.46
N LEU A 23 -21.26 20.19 -4.23
CA LEU A 23 -21.39 20.93 -2.97
C LEU A 23 -22.78 20.79 -2.34
N ASP A 24 -23.82 20.95 -3.16
CA ASP A 24 -25.19 20.99 -2.63
C ASP A 24 -25.59 19.63 -2.09
N TYR A 25 -26.12 19.61 -0.86
CA TYR A 25 -26.55 18.38 -0.18
C TYR A 25 -25.49 17.28 -0.10
N GLU A 26 -24.20 17.63 -0.13
CA GLU A 26 -23.07 16.66 -0.17
C GLU A 26 -23.23 15.53 0.87
N ASN A 27 -23.46 15.89 2.13
CA ASN A 27 -23.61 14.91 3.21
C ASN A 27 -24.77 13.95 2.97
N SER A 28 -25.93 14.46 2.53
CA SER A 28 -27.12 13.65 2.30
C SER A 28 -26.92 12.73 1.09
N LEU A 29 -26.37 13.25 -0.01
CA LEU A 29 -26.07 12.43 -1.19
C LEU A 29 -25.06 11.33 -0.87
N PHE A 30 -24.05 11.63 -0.06
CA PHE A 30 -23.05 10.64 0.31
C PHE A 30 -23.65 9.55 1.19
N GLN A 31 -24.48 9.90 2.16
CA GLN A 31 -25.20 8.91 2.96
C GLN A 31 -26.11 8.03 2.09
N LEU A 32 -26.78 8.59 1.09
CA LEU A 32 -27.61 7.81 0.16
C LEU A 32 -26.76 6.85 -0.67
N ILE A 33 -25.63 7.32 -1.21
CA ILE A 33 -24.70 6.48 -1.99
C ILE A 33 -24.12 5.34 -1.13
N GLU A 34 -23.78 5.61 0.13
CA GLU A 34 -23.25 4.58 1.05
C GLU A 34 -24.23 3.42 1.26
N LEU A 35 -25.53 3.65 1.07
CA LEU A 35 -26.60 2.67 1.20
C LEU A 35 -26.92 1.92 -0.10
N VAL A 36 -26.19 2.20 -1.19
CA VAL A 36 -26.35 1.50 -2.46
C VAL A 36 -25.74 0.10 -2.37
N LYS A 37 -26.53 -0.91 -2.73
CA LYS A 37 -26.07 -2.30 -2.85
C LYS A 37 -25.13 -2.46 -4.05
N PRO A 38 -24.31 -3.53 -4.10
CA PRO A 38 -23.52 -3.82 -5.29
C PRO A 38 -24.41 -3.89 -6.53
N LEU A 39 -24.04 -3.11 -7.55
CA LEU A 39 -24.62 -3.14 -8.89
C LEU A 39 -23.73 -3.99 -9.79
N GLU A 40 -24.24 -4.44 -10.94
CA GLU A 40 -23.36 -5.05 -11.94
C GLU A 40 -22.27 -4.07 -12.41
N ALA A 41 -21.15 -4.60 -12.88
CA ALA A 41 -19.95 -3.80 -13.14
C ALA A 41 -20.17 -2.63 -14.11
N GLU A 42 -20.96 -2.81 -15.16
CA GLU A 42 -21.25 -1.75 -16.13
C GLU A 42 -22.20 -0.70 -15.55
N ASP A 43 -23.23 -1.13 -14.82
CA ASP A 43 -24.18 -0.23 -14.16
C ASP A 43 -23.52 0.58 -13.05
N LEU A 44 -22.67 -0.05 -12.23
CA LEU A 44 -21.84 0.65 -11.25
C LEU A 44 -21.05 1.78 -11.90
N LYS A 45 -20.46 1.50 -13.06
CA LYS A 45 -19.62 2.45 -13.78
C LYS A 45 -20.41 3.60 -14.37
N THR A 46 -21.52 3.31 -15.05
CA THR A 46 -22.34 4.31 -15.73
C THR A 46 -23.13 5.16 -14.74
N LEU A 47 -23.80 4.52 -13.78
CA LEU A 47 -24.77 5.15 -12.88
C LEU A 47 -24.11 5.87 -11.70
N LEU A 48 -22.99 5.36 -11.19
CA LEU A 48 -22.37 5.91 -9.98
C LEU A 48 -20.96 6.47 -10.22
N LEU A 49 -20.06 5.67 -10.77
CA LEU A 49 -18.63 6.03 -10.80
C LEU A 49 -18.30 7.12 -11.82
N ASN A 50 -18.99 7.19 -12.95
CA ASN A 50 -18.78 8.24 -13.95
C ASN A 50 -19.27 9.63 -13.47
N PRO A 51 -20.49 9.77 -12.92
CA PRO A 51 -20.93 11.03 -12.31
C PRO A 51 -20.00 11.50 -11.21
N LEU A 52 -19.59 10.61 -10.30
CA LEU A 52 -18.64 10.94 -9.23
C LEU A 52 -17.27 11.35 -9.78
N LYS A 53 -16.80 10.71 -10.87
CA LYS A 53 -15.54 11.07 -11.51
C LYS A 53 -15.59 12.49 -12.10
N ARG A 54 -16.69 12.90 -12.71
CA ARG A 54 -16.87 14.27 -13.24
C ARG A 54 -16.67 15.29 -12.11
N VAL A 55 -17.43 15.15 -11.03
CA VAL A 55 -17.31 15.99 -9.82
C VAL A 55 -15.89 15.94 -9.27
N PHE A 56 -15.29 14.75 -9.17
CA PHE A 56 -13.94 14.58 -8.66
C PHE A 56 -12.89 15.39 -9.44
N LEU A 57 -13.01 15.46 -10.77
CA LEU A 57 -12.04 16.17 -11.61
C LEU A 57 -12.15 17.69 -11.49
N GLU A 58 -13.36 18.21 -11.32
CA GLU A 58 -13.67 19.65 -11.35
C GLU A 58 -13.48 20.32 -9.98
N MET A 59 -13.75 19.60 -8.89
CA MET A 59 -13.81 20.19 -7.54
C MET A 59 -12.44 20.42 -6.90
N ASP A 60 -12.41 20.84 -5.64
CA ASP A 60 -11.18 21.07 -4.87
C ASP A 60 -10.60 19.76 -4.28
N GLU A 61 -9.59 19.89 -3.42
CA GLU A 61 -8.96 18.76 -2.72
C GLU A 61 -9.87 18.13 -1.65
N PHE A 62 -10.71 18.94 -0.99
CA PHE A 62 -11.57 18.50 0.09
C PHE A 62 -12.65 17.55 -0.43
N VAL A 63 -13.36 17.93 -1.51
CA VAL A 63 -14.37 17.09 -2.14
C VAL A 63 -13.74 15.79 -2.67
N LYS A 64 -12.51 15.83 -3.19
CA LYS A 64 -11.79 14.62 -3.61
C LYS A 64 -11.54 13.66 -2.45
N VAL A 65 -11.04 14.16 -1.33
CA VAL A 65 -10.87 13.36 -0.10
C VAL A 65 -12.18 12.69 0.27
N ARG A 66 -13.27 13.47 0.28
CA ARG A 66 -14.61 13.04 0.65
C ARG A 66 -15.15 11.96 -0.29
N ILE A 67 -14.99 12.10 -1.61
CA ILE A 67 -15.35 11.05 -2.59
C ILE A 67 -14.52 9.77 -2.38
N MET A 68 -13.22 9.88 -2.08
CA MET A 68 -12.40 8.70 -1.80
C MET A 68 -12.81 7.99 -0.50
N THR A 69 -13.19 8.76 0.52
CA THR A 69 -13.76 8.22 1.77
C THR A 69 -15.08 7.51 1.50
N LEU A 70 -15.99 8.13 0.74
CA LEU A 70 -17.27 7.55 0.33
C LEU A 70 -17.10 6.17 -0.30
N ILE A 71 -16.17 6.05 -1.25
CA ILE A 71 -15.90 4.79 -1.97
C ILE A 71 -15.29 3.74 -1.03
N THR A 72 -14.53 4.17 -0.04
CA THR A 72 -14.02 3.28 1.01
C THR A 72 -15.15 2.77 1.90
N ASN A 73 -16.09 3.65 2.30
CA ASN A 73 -17.26 3.28 3.09
C ASN A 73 -18.19 2.35 2.33
N LEU A 74 -18.39 2.58 1.04
CA LEU A 74 -19.13 1.70 0.15
C LEU A 74 -18.56 0.26 0.19
N LEU A 75 -17.23 0.13 0.07
CA LEU A 75 -16.56 -1.17 0.16
C LEU A 75 -16.74 -1.83 1.54
N VAL A 76 -16.73 -1.05 2.63
CA VAL A 76 -17.01 -1.57 3.98
C VAL A 76 -18.45 -2.07 4.09
N ASN A 77 -19.42 -1.33 3.57
CA ASN A 77 -20.83 -1.71 3.59
C ASN A 77 -21.06 -2.98 2.75
N TRP A 78 -20.48 -3.05 1.56
CA TRP A 78 -20.52 -4.25 0.73
C TRP A 78 -19.82 -5.43 1.39
N SER A 79 -18.75 -5.20 2.15
CA SER A 79 -18.11 -6.28 2.91
C SER A 79 -18.99 -6.85 4.01
N THR A 80 -19.84 -6.02 4.59
CA THR A 80 -20.80 -6.42 5.62
C THR A 80 -21.95 -7.22 5.00
N LEU A 81 -22.42 -6.84 3.81
CA LEU A 81 -23.39 -7.63 3.05
C LEU A 81 -22.83 -9.01 2.68
N TYR A 82 -21.60 -9.04 2.16
CA TYR A 82 -20.93 -10.27 1.78
C TYR A 82 -20.70 -11.20 2.99
N LEU A 83 -20.54 -10.67 4.21
CA LEU A 83 -20.39 -11.49 5.41
C LEU A 83 -21.58 -12.42 5.64
N PHE A 84 -22.81 -11.92 5.48
CA PHE A 84 -24.02 -12.72 5.68
C PHE A 84 -24.13 -13.85 4.65
N GLU A 85 -23.63 -13.62 3.45
CA GLU A 85 -23.64 -14.63 2.38
C GLU A 85 -22.47 -15.60 2.51
N TYR A 86 -21.30 -15.12 2.95
CA TYR A 86 -20.11 -15.93 3.13
C TYR A 86 -20.31 -17.06 4.13
N GLU A 87 -21.01 -16.81 5.24
CA GLU A 87 -21.33 -17.85 6.22
C GLU A 87 -22.11 -18.99 5.57
N LYS A 88 -23.08 -18.67 4.72
CA LYS A 88 -23.86 -19.65 3.93
C LYS A 88 -22.97 -20.37 2.90
N ILE A 89 -22.21 -19.62 2.09
CA ILE A 89 -21.31 -20.16 1.06
C ILE A 89 -20.25 -21.10 1.64
N SER A 90 -19.69 -20.76 2.81
CA SER A 90 -18.61 -21.54 3.43
C SER A 90 -19.00 -22.97 3.79
N SER A 91 -20.32 -23.24 3.87
CA SER A 91 -20.88 -24.56 4.13
C SER A 91 -21.22 -25.36 2.86
N LEU A 92 -21.16 -24.73 1.68
CA LEU A 92 -21.52 -25.33 0.40
C LEU A 92 -20.33 -26.01 -0.28
N SER A 93 -20.61 -27.01 -1.13
CA SER A 93 -19.60 -27.63 -1.99
C SER A 93 -19.21 -26.72 -3.16
N SER A 94 -18.05 -26.92 -3.77
CA SER A 94 -17.51 -26.03 -4.82
C SER A 94 -18.40 -25.89 -6.05
N GLU A 95 -19.21 -26.89 -6.38
CA GLU A 95 -20.14 -26.85 -7.53
C GLU A 95 -21.42 -26.07 -7.21
N GLU A 96 -21.80 -26.01 -5.92
CA GLU A 96 -22.97 -25.28 -5.44
C GLU A 96 -22.70 -23.79 -5.25
N VAL A 97 -21.43 -23.39 -5.04
CA VAL A 97 -21.05 -21.97 -4.89
C VAL A 97 -21.31 -21.16 -6.15
N ASP A 98 -21.04 -21.72 -7.32
CA ASP A 98 -21.21 -21.00 -8.60
C ASP A 98 -22.69 -20.86 -9.01
N THR A 99 -23.57 -21.71 -8.46
CA THR A 99 -25.03 -21.68 -8.73
C THR A 99 -25.82 -20.98 -7.62
N TYR A 100 -25.17 -20.64 -6.50
CA TYR A 100 -25.79 -19.94 -5.39
C TYR A 100 -26.22 -18.52 -5.78
N LYS A 101 -27.52 -18.26 -5.68
CA LYS A 101 -28.09 -16.92 -5.86
C LYS A 101 -28.02 -16.15 -4.55
N PHE A 102 -27.37 -15.01 -4.59
CA PHE A 102 -27.25 -14.15 -3.43
C PHE A 102 -28.55 -13.40 -3.16
N GLU A 103 -29.01 -13.43 -1.92
CA GLU A 103 -30.25 -12.77 -1.50
C GLU A 103 -30.01 -11.30 -1.12
N HIS A 104 -28.80 -11.00 -0.63
CA HIS A 104 -28.46 -9.71 -0.03
C HIS A 104 -27.50 -8.86 -0.88
N LEU A 105 -26.88 -9.41 -1.92
CA LEU A 105 -25.88 -8.73 -2.78
C LEU A 105 -26.47 -7.95 -3.97
N GLY A 106 -27.67 -7.40 -3.82
CA GLY A 106 -28.26 -6.51 -4.82
C GLY A 106 -28.44 -7.20 -6.17
N ASP A 107 -27.98 -6.54 -7.25
CA ASP A 107 -28.14 -7.02 -8.62
C ASP A 107 -27.09 -8.06 -9.04
N CYS A 108 -26.05 -8.28 -8.21
CA CYS A 108 -25.04 -9.29 -8.48
C CYS A 108 -25.63 -10.71 -8.30
N SER A 109 -26.03 -11.31 -9.41
CA SER A 109 -26.66 -12.64 -9.44
C SER A 109 -25.72 -13.81 -9.10
N SER A 110 -24.40 -13.59 -9.16
CA SER A 110 -23.37 -14.62 -8.96
C SER A 110 -22.10 -14.07 -8.30
N LEU A 111 -21.24 -14.97 -7.82
CA LEU A 111 -19.98 -14.59 -7.17
C LEU A 111 -19.06 -13.93 -8.20
N SER A 112 -19.04 -14.44 -9.43
CA SER A 112 -18.24 -13.86 -10.52
C SER A 112 -18.65 -12.42 -10.85
N SER A 113 -19.95 -12.13 -10.93
CA SER A 113 -20.47 -10.77 -11.14
C SER A 113 -20.06 -9.82 -10.00
N PHE A 114 -20.16 -10.28 -8.75
CA PHE A 114 -19.70 -9.48 -7.61
C PHE A 114 -18.19 -9.23 -7.63
N LEU A 115 -17.37 -10.23 -8.01
CA LEU A 115 -15.91 -10.06 -8.14
C LEU A 115 -15.54 -9.08 -9.24
N GLU A 116 -16.24 -9.11 -10.38
CA GLU A 116 -16.06 -8.16 -11.47
C GLU A 116 -16.42 -6.73 -11.05
N THR A 117 -17.48 -6.57 -10.27
CA THR A 117 -17.91 -5.31 -9.67
C THR A 117 -16.84 -4.74 -8.75
N LEU A 118 -16.28 -5.56 -7.86
CA LEU A 118 -15.17 -5.16 -6.98
C LEU A 118 -13.91 -4.79 -7.75
N GLN A 119 -13.59 -5.54 -8.81
CA GLN A 119 -12.46 -5.23 -9.68
C GLN A 119 -12.65 -3.90 -10.42
N THR A 120 -13.86 -3.61 -10.87
CA THR A 120 -14.22 -2.34 -11.50
C THR A 120 -14.08 -1.17 -10.53
N LEU A 121 -14.58 -1.32 -9.30
CA LEU A 121 -14.42 -0.32 -8.22
C LEU A 121 -12.93 -0.07 -7.93
N PHE A 122 -12.14 -1.13 -7.77
CA PHE A 122 -10.71 -1.01 -7.51
C PHE A 122 -9.96 -0.30 -8.63
N ASN A 123 -10.19 -0.71 -9.89
CA ASN A 123 -9.55 -0.11 -11.06
C ASN A 123 -9.91 1.37 -11.21
N TRP A 124 -11.16 1.74 -10.91
CA TRP A 124 -11.59 3.12 -10.92
C TRP A 124 -10.91 3.94 -9.82
N PHE A 125 -10.87 3.41 -8.59
CA PHE A 125 -10.21 4.09 -7.46
C PHE A 125 -8.71 4.25 -7.69
N GLU A 126 -8.06 3.25 -8.27
CA GLU A 126 -6.65 3.31 -8.65
C GLU A 126 -6.39 4.45 -9.66
N LYS A 127 -7.23 4.59 -10.69
CA LYS A 127 -7.09 5.68 -11.67
C LYS A 127 -7.18 7.05 -10.99
N LEU A 128 -8.14 7.24 -10.08
CA LEU A 128 -8.25 8.49 -9.31
C LEU A 128 -7.04 8.74 -8.42
N SER A 129 -6.54 7.68 -7.77
CA SER A 129 -5.35 7.75 -6.92
C SER A 129 -4.14 8.24 -7.71
N LEU A 130 -3.93 7.73 -8.93
CA LEU A 130 -2.85 8.18 -9.82
C LEU A 130 -3.01 9.65 -10.23
N THR A 131 -4.23 10.07 -10.60
CA THR A 131 -4.51 11.48 -10.94
C THR A 131 -4.19 12.41 -9.77
N VAL A 132 -4.56 12.01 -8.56
CA VAL A 132 -4.30 12.81 -7.36
C VAL A 132 -2.81 12.89 -7.04
N LEU A 133 -2.10 11.77 -7.11
CA LEU A 133 -0.65 11.73 -6.85
C LEU A 133 0.13 12.63 -7.81
N GLN A 134 -0.30 12.69 -9.07
CA GLN A 134 0.31 13.55 -10.08
C GLN A 134 0.02 15.05 -9.83
N LYS A 135 -1.20 15.40 -9.44
CA LYS A 135 -1.63 16.80 -9.33
C LYS A 135 -1.31 17.44 -7.98
N TYR A 136 -1.48 16.71 -6.88
CA TYR A 136 -1.51 17.26 -5.52
C TYR A 136 -0.29 16.89 -4.66
N LYS A 137 0.84 16.58 -5.31
CA LYS A 137 2.21 16.45 -4.73
C LYS A 137 2.23 16.03 -3.25
N PHE A 138 1.78 14.80 -2.97
CA PHE A 138 1.83 14.16 -1.65
C PHE A 138 0.94 14.76 -0.56
N ASN A 139 -0.21 15.38 -0.90
CA ASN A 139 -1.22 15.76 0.09
C ASN A 139 -1.54 14.59 1.04
N PHE A 140 -1.33 14.82 2.34
CA PHE A 140 -1.44 13.79 3.38
C PHE A 140 -2.83 13.17 3.49
N TRP A 141 -3.89 13.98 3.39
CA TRP A 141 -5.28 13.52 3.51
C TRP A 141 -5.64 12.59 2.35
N LEU A 142 -5.23 12.94 1.15
CA LEU A 142 -5.43 12.13 -0.04
C LEU A 142 -4.64 10.82 0.04
N LEU A 143 -3.35 10.89 0.42
CA LEU A 143 -2.53 9.70 0.65
C LEU A 143 -3.15 8.77 1.70
N HIS A 144 -3.61 9.33 2.82
CA HIS A 144 -4.24 8.57 3.88
C HIS A 144 -5.45 7.77 3.36
N ASN A 145 -6.32 8.42 2.57
CA ASN A 145 -7.50 7.78 1.99
C ASN A 145 -7.14 6.70 0.97
N ILE A 146 -6.13 6.95 0.13
CA ILE A 146 -5.63 5.95 -0.82
C ILE A 146 -5.19 4.69 -0.08
N PHE A 147 -4.33 4.84 0.94
CA PHE A 147 -3.87 3.70 1.72
C PHE A 147 -4.99 3.04 2.53
N ASN A 148 -5.95 3.82 3.05
CA ASN A 148 -7.08 3.28 3.82
C ASN A 148 -7.94 2.34 2.96
N PHE A 149 -8.29 2.79 1.75
CA PHE A 149 -9.00 1.96 0.78
C PHE A 149 -8.22 0.67 0.47
N LEU A 150 -6.93 0.79 0.15
CA LEU A 150 -6.07 -0.34 -0.18
C LEU A 150 -5.94 -1.35 0.97
N GLU A 151 -5.91 -0.88 2.21
CA GLU A 151 -5.85 -1.72 3.41
C GLU A 151 -7.17 -2.43 3.70
N ILE A 152 -8.29 -1.71 3.65
CA ILE A 152 -9.64 -2.28 3.83
C ILE A 152 -9.89 -3.33 2.77
N HIS A 153 -9.58 -3.00 1.51
CA HIS A 153 -9.63 -3.94 0.41
C HIS A 153 -8.78 -5.19 0.72
N SER A 154 -7.50 -5.05 1.06
CA SER A 154 -6.66 -6.22 1.41
C SER A 154 -7.22 -7.08 2.56
N LYS A 155 -7.77 -6.45 3.60
CA LYS A 155 -8.40 -7.14 4.74
C LYS A 155 -9.66 -7.88 4.33
N PHE A 156 -10.49 -7.27 3.48
CA PHE A 156 -11.69 -7.87 2.92
C PHE A 156 -11.36 -9.20 2.23
N TRP A 157 -10.40 -9.19 1.29
CA TRP A 157 -10.02 -10.41 0.57
C TRP A 157 -9.45 -11.51 1.47
N LEU A 158 -8.67 -11.15 2.50
CA LEU A 158 -8.09 -12.10 3.44
C LEU A 158 -9.16 -12.71 4.35
N ARG A 159 -10.03 -11.87 4.93
CA ARG A 159 -11.09 -12.30 5.86
C ARG A 159 -12.04 -13.28 5.20
N PHE A 160 -12.45 -12.99 3.98
CA PHE A 160 -13.45 -13.76 3.24
C PHE A 160 -12.84 -14.81 2.31
N LYS A 161 -11.53 -15.02 2.36
CA LYS A 161 -10.80 -16.03 1.57
C LYS A 161 -11.14 -15.98 0.07
N ILE A 162 -11.41 -14.79 -0.46
CA ILE A 162 -11.97 -14.60 -1.79
C ILE A 162 -10.94 -14.98 -2.87
N PRO A 163 -11.33 -15.71 -3.93
CA PRO A 163 -10.39 -16.42 -4.76
C PRO A 163 -9.56 -15.59 -5.78
N GLN A 164 -9.47 -14.27 -5.61
CA GLN A 164 -8.79 -13.37 -6.54
C GLN A 164 -7.77 -12.47 -5.83
N ILE A 165 -6.58 -12.29 -6.42
CA ILE A 165 -5.60 -11.31 -5.95
C ILE A 165 -5.62 -10.12 -6.90
N ILE A 166 -6.10 -8.98 -6.39
CA ILE A 166 -6.01 -7.70 -7.09
C ILE A 166 -4.79 -6.96 -6.54
N ILE A 167 -3.73 -6.91 -7.35
CA ILE A 167 -2.49 -6.18 -7.08
C ILE A 167 -2.62 -4.80 -7.73
N PRO A 168 -2.29 -3.69 -7.02
CA PRO A 168 -2.26 -2.38 -7.66
C PRO A 168 -1.27 -2.35 -8.82
N SER A 169 -1.49 -1.45 -9.77
CA SER A 169 -0.57 -1.21 -10.87
C SER A 169 0.84 -0.88 -10.36
N LYS A 170 1.82 -1.26 -11.19
CA LYS A 170 3.24 -0.91 -10.97
C LYS A 170 3.46 0.59 -10.76
N PHE A 171 2.69 1.45 -11.41
CA PHE A 171 2.81 2.90 -11.30
C PHE A 171 2.40 3.41 -9.92
N LEU A 172 1.30 2.86 -9.38
CA LEU A 172 0.83 3.25 -8.07
C LEU A 172 1.81 2.79 -6.97
N LEU A 173 2.31 1.56 -7.09
CA LEU A 173 3.31 0.99 -6.18
C LEU A 173 4.66 1.72 -6.23
N LEU A 174 5.13 2.05 -7.44
CA LEU A 174 6.32 2.87 -7.64
C LEU A 174 6.14 4.24 -6.99
N SER A 175 4.99 4.88 -7.22
CA SER A 175 4.70 6.19 -6.65
C SER A 175 4.85 6.15 -5.14
N PHE A 176 4.18 5.21 -4.44
CA PHE A 176 4.27 5.07 -2.98
C PHE A 176 5.68 4.78 -2.46
N SER A 177 6.46 3.99 -3.19
CA SER A 177 7.83 3.64 -2.80
C SER A 177 8.77 4.84 -2.83
N LEU A 178 8.48 5.84 -3.66
CA LEU A 178 9.29 7.04 -3.83
C LEU A 178 8.77 8.26 -3.05
N ILE A 179 7.60 8.19 -2.41
CA ILE A 179 7.12 9.29 -1.56
C ILE A 179 8.04 9.42 -0.35
N PRO A 180 8.56 10.62 -0.04
CA PRO A 180 9.42 10.86 1.12
C PRO A 180 8.59 10.93 2.42
N HIS A 181 7.77 9.91 2.70
CA HIS A 181 6.89 9.86 3.87
C HIS A 181 6.91 8.47 4.50
N GLY A 182 7.49 8.39 5.70
CA GLY A 182 7.78 7.11 6.36
C GLY A 182 6.53 6.27 6.62
N MET A 183 5.41 6.91 6.93
CA MET A 183 4.15 6.20 7.18
C MET A 183 3.58 5.62 5.89
N SER A 184 3.75 6.29 4.75
CA SER A 184 3.33 5.75 3.45
C SER A 184 4.07 4.44 3.14
N LEU A 185 5.38 4.43 3.40
CA LEU A 185 6.21 3.26 3.20
C LEU A 185 5.92 2.14 4.22
N SER A 186 5.62 2.50 5.48
CA SER A 186 5.16 1.55 6.51
C SER A 186 3.85 0.87 6.12
N ARG A 187 2.86 1.63 5.65
CA ARG A 187 1.56 1.09 5.20
C ARG A 187 1.71 0.23 3.95
N LEU A 188 2.57 0.64 3.00
CA LEU A 188 2.92 -0.18 1.83
C LEU A 188 3.54 -1.52 2.24
N ALA A 189 4.52 -1.50 3.15
CA ALA A 189 5.19 -2.70 3.65
C ALA A 189 4.21 -3.65 4.34
N LEU A 190 3.34 -3.13 5.22
CA LEU A 190 2.28 -3.93 5.87
C LEU A 190 1.33 -4.57 4.86
N LYS A 191 0.97 -3.83 3.80
CA LYS A 191 0.13 -4.36 2.73
C LYS A 191 0.82 -5.47 1.96
N GLN A 192 2.13 -5.35 1.72
CA GLN A 192 2.93 -6.38 1.06
C GLN A 192 2.94 -7.69 1.87
N ILE A 193 3.05 -7.62 3.21
CA ILE A 193 2.94 -8.79 4.09
C ILE A 193 1.61 -9.51 3.87
N LYS A 194 0.50 -8.78 3.87
CA LYS A 194 -0.84 -9.35 3.67
C LYS A 194 -0.98 -10.09 2.34
N TYR A 195 -0.36 -9.59 1.28
CA TYR A 195 -0.33 -10.31 0.00
C TYR A 195 0.52 -11.59 0.07
N LEU A 196 1.63 -11.58 0.81
CA LEU A 196 2.45 -12.77 1.04
C LEU A 196 1.72 -13.81 1.90
N GLU A 197 1.03 -13.39 2.96
CA GLU A 197 0.15 -14.26 3.75
C GLU A 197 -0.92 -14.91 2.88
N LYS A 198 -1.52 -14.13 1.97
CA LYS A 198 -2.48 -14.66 0.99
C LYS A 198 -1.85 -15.71 0.09
N LYS A 199 -0.62 -15.50 -0.41
CA LYS A 199 0.12 -16.46 -1.25
C LYS A 199 0.44 -17.77 -0.52
N LEU A 200 0.64 -17.73 0.79
CA LEU A 200 0.94 -18.90 1.61
C LEU A 200 -0.32 -19.66 2.07
N HIS A 201 -1.51 -19.09 1.85
CA HIS A 201 -2.74 -19.70 2.30
C HIS A 201 -3.01 -21.03 1.55
N PRO A 202 -3.41 -22.13 2.23
CA PRO A 202 -3.61 -23.44 1.60
C PRO A 202 -4.60 -23.43 0.44
N LEU A 203 -5.61 -22.55 0.51
CA LEU A 203 -6.60 -22.37 -0.55
C LEU A 203 -6.04 -21.72 -1.83
N VAL A 204 -4.78 -21.26 -1.83
CA VAL A 204 -4.10 -20.72 -3.03
C VAL A 204 -4.06 -21.70 -4.19
N LYS A 205 -4.04 -22.99 -3.89
CA LYS A 205 -4.13 -24.05 -4.90
C LYS A 205 -5.44 -24.01 -5.70
N TYR A 206 -6.51 -23.46 -5.15
CA TYR A 206 -7.81 -23.30 -5.81
C TYR A 206 -7.99 -21.90 -6.44
N LEU A 207 -7.05 -20.99 -6.19
CA LEU A 207 -7.07 -19.66 -6.77
C LEU A 207 -6.51 -19.72 -8.20
N LYS A 208 -7.23 -19.18 -9.17
CA LYS A 208 -6.70 -18.90 -10.52
C LYS A 208 -5.74 -17.70 -10.50
N VAL A 209 -4.77 -17.65 -9.57
CA VAL A 209 -3.74 -16.60 -9.57
C VAL A 209 -2.76 -16.92 -10.69
N SER A 210 -2.54 -15.97 -11.59
CA SER A 210 -1.58 -16.18 -12.66
C SER A 210 -0.16 -16.22 -12.08
N LYS A 211 0.70 -17.07 -12.66
CA LYS A 211 2.13 -17.09 -12.35
C LYS A 211 2.78 -15.70 -12.49
N THR A 212 2.26 -14.88 -13.42
CA THR A 212 2.70 -13.50 -13.64
C THR A 212 2.42 -12.58 -12.46
N GLN A 213 1.25 -12.70 -11.81
CA GLN A 213 0.91 -11.92 -10.61
C GLN A 213 1.77 -12.31 -9.41
N ILE A 214 2.04 -13.61 -9.24
CA ILE A 214 2.92 -14.10 -8.16
C ILE A 214 4.35 -13.59 -8.36
N ASN A 215 4.86 -13.65 -9.59
CA ASN A 215 6.18 -13.14 -9.92
C ASN A 215 6.28 -11.64 -9.65
N LEU A 216 5.28 -10.86 -10.07
CA LEU A 216 5.21 -9.43 -9.79
C LEU A 216 5.28 -9.14 -8.27
N LEU A 217 4.53 -9.90 -7.46
CA LEU A 217 4.53 -9.75 -6.01
C LEU A 217 5.91 -10.08 -5.40
N ASN A 218 6.57 -11.14 -5.86
CA ASN A 218 7.91 -11.50 -5.40
C ASN A 218 8.92 -10.41 -5.77
N SER A 219 8.87 -9.90 -7.01
CA SER A 219 9.73 -8.80 -7.46
C SER A 219 9.58 -7.56 -6.60
N LEU A 220 8.35 -7.15 -6.31
CA LEU A 220 8.07 -6.00 -5.45
C LEU A 220 8.58 -6.21 -4.01
N THR A 221 8.42 -7.42 -3.48
CA THR A 221 8.94 -7.77 -2.15
C THR A 221 10.46 -7.64 -2.12
N THR A 222 11.14 -8.18 -3.13
CA THR A 222 12.59 -8.11 -3.26
C THR A 222 13.06 -6.66 -3.42
N ASP A 223 12.38 -5.87 -4.26
CA ASP A 223 12.70 -4.46 -4.47
C ASP A 223 12.53 -3.64 -3.18
N LEU A 224 11.47 -3.87 -2.39
CA LEU A 224 11.28 -3.22 -1.08
C LEU A 224 12.36 -3.64 -0.07
N CYS A 225 12.76 -4.91 -0.04
CA CYS A 225 13.89 -5.37 0.78
C CYS A 225 15.22 -4.73 0.33
N ASN A 226 15.41 -4.58 -0.98
CA ASN A 226 16.57 -3.94 -1.57
C ASN A 226 16.61 -2.44 -1.26
N MET A 227 15.44 -1.79 -1.25
CA MET A 227 15.24 -0.41 -0.85
C MET A 227 15.58 -0.22 0.61
N LEU A 228 14.81 -0.87 1.50
CA LEU A 228 14.83 -0.62 2.94
C LEU A 228 16.08 -1.17 3.61
N TRP A 229 16.54 -2.37 3.23
CA TRP A 229 17.57 -3.08 3.98
C TRP A 229 18.89 -3.29 3.24
N ARG A 230 18.86 -3.77 2.00
CA ARG A 230 20.06 -4.32 1.33
C ARG A 230 20.87 -3.28 0.54
N ASN A 231 20.43 -2.03 0.45
CA ASN A 231 21.08 -0.94 -0.30
C ASN A 231 21.27 -1.26 -1.80
N LYS A 232 20.31 -1.97 -2.40
CA LYS A 232 20.39 -2.53 -3.76
C LYS A 232 19.21 -2.11 -4.63
N LEU A 233 18.60 -0.96 -4.34
CA LEU A 233 17.30 -0.58 -4.90
C LEU A 233 17.19 -0.71 -6.42
N PHE A 234 18.21 -0.30 -7.16
CA PHE A 234 18.21 -0.31 -8.62
C PHE A 234 18.89 -1.55 -9.23
N GLN A 235 19.36 -2.48 -8.38
CA GLN A 235 19.94 -3.71 -8.87
C GLN A 235 18.82 -4.60 -9.41
N ARG A 236 18.99 -5.03 -10.67
CA ARG A 236 18.14 -6.04 -11.29
C ARG A 236 18.83 -7.38 -11.18
N ASP A 237 18.08 -8.38 -10.74
CA ASP A 237 18.51 -9.78 -10.69
C ASP A 237 17.34 -10.66 -11.18
N GLU A 238 17.40 -11.98 -10.99
CA GLU A 238 16.36 -12.90 -11.51
C GLU A 238 14.96 -12.60 -10.95
N ILE A 239 14.87 -11.89 -9.82
CA ILE A 239 13.61 -11.60 -9.13
C ILE A 239 13.37 -10.09 -9.03
N ALA A 240 14.38 -9.28 -8.71
CA ALA A 240 14.30 -7.83 -8.54
C ALA A 240 14.18 -7.10 -9.88
N MET A 241 13.26 -6.14 -9.95
CA MET A 241 12.98 -5.36 -11.16
C MET A 241 13.51 -3.93 -11.05
N GLY A 242 14.08 -3.55 -9.90
CA GLY A 242 14.61 -2.21 -9.67
C GLY A 242 13.51 -1.16 -9.62
N LEU A 243 12.36 -1.49 -9.00
CA LEU A 243 11.15 -0.68 -8.96
C LEU A 243 10.61 -0.31 -10.35
N PHE A 244 10.91 -1.10 -11.39
CA PHE A 244 10.49 -0.83 -12.77
C PHE A 244 11.01 0.48 -13.38
N ILE A 245 12.02 1.12 -12.76
CA ILE A 245 12.64 2.33 -13.29
C ILE A 245 13.55 1.95 -14.46
N ASN A 246 13.54 2.75 -15.53
CA ASN A 246 14.38 2.52 -16.70
C ASN A 246 15.88 2.57 -16.32
N PRO A 247 16.70 1.55 -16.67
CA PRO A 247 18.12 1.52 -16.32
C PRO A 247 18.92 2.65 -16.97
N ASP A 248 18.53 3.12 -18.15
CA ASP A 248 19.18 4.25 -18.81
C ASP A 248 18.98 5.55 -18.01
N LEU A 249 17.77 5.75 -17.47
CA LEU A 249 17.47 6.87 -16.58
C LEU A 249 18.29 6.79 -15.28
N ILE A 250 18.43 5.59 -14.71
CA ILE A 250 19.28 5.37 -13.51
C ILE A 250 20.74 5.72 -13.83
N ARG A 251 21.25 5.32 -15.00
CA ARG A 251 22.60 5.63 -15.45
C ARG A 251 22.80 7.13 -15.62
N GLU A 252 21.85 7.83 -16.25
CA GLU A 252 21.88 9.29 -16.39
C GLU A 252 21.88 9.99 -15.02
N LEU A 253 20.99 9.59 -14.10
CA LEU A 253 20.93 10.15 -12.75
C LEU A 253 22.21 9.89 -11.95
N SER A 254 22.82 8.71 -12.11
CA SER A 254 24.12 8.38 -11.49
C SER A 254 25.29 9.15 -12.08
N GLY A 255 25.15 9.70 -13.29
CA GLY A 255 26.15 10.60 -13.89
C GLY A 255 26.04 12.04 -13.40
N LEU A 256 24.86 12.46 -12.91
CA LEU A 256 24.59 13.84 -12.47
C LEU A 256 24.94 14.09 -10.98
N SER A 257 25.09 13.05 -10.18
CA SER A 257 25.50 13.13 -8.77
C SER A 257 26.02 11.78 -8.30
N THR A 258 26.60 11.68 -7.10
CA THR A 258 26.83 10.42 -6.36
C THR A 258 25.48 9.79 -5.94
N TYR A 259 24.59 9.59 -6.92
CA TYR A 259 23.30 8.96 -6.74
C TYR A 259 23.53 7.47 -6.52
N SER A 260 23.62 7.07 -5.25
CA SER A 260 23.69 5.67 -4.87
C SER A 260 22.32 5.24 -4.36
N GLY A 261 21.90 4.02 -4.70
CA GLY A 261 20.71 3.39 -4.12
C GLY A 261 20.74 3.29 -2.58
N SER A 262 21.86 3.67 -1.95
CA SER A 262 22.01 3.83 -0.51
C SER A 262 21.19 5.00 0.06
N LEU A 263 20.77 5.98 -0.75
CA LEU A 263 19.91 7.11 -0.33
C LEU A 263 18.48 6.70 0.03
N PHE A 264 18.05 5.52 -0.39
CA PHE A 264 16.69 5.02 -0.15
C PHE A 264 16.61 4.02 1.00
N ASN A 265 17.74 3.69 1.61
CA ASN A 265 17.81 2.73 2.71
C ASN A 265 17.22 3.29 4.00
N LEU A 266 16.80 2.40 4.89
CA LEU A 266 16.21 2.79 6.17
C LEU A 266 17.08 3.82 6.94
N SER A 267 18.40 3.71 6.82
CA SER A 267 19.40 4.55 7.51
C SER A 267 19.66 5.93 6.87
N ASN A 268 19.09 6.20 5.69
CA ASN A 268 19.44 7.36 4.85
C ASN A 268 18.22 7.88 4.06
N ASN A 269 17.08 7.21 4.16
CA ASN A 269 15.87 7.62 3.48
C ASN A 269 15.34 8.88 4.14
N LEU A 270 15.15 9.92 3.33
CA LEU A 270 14.61 11.22 3.75
C LEU A 270 13.27 11.10 4.50
N SER A 271 12.55 10.00 4.30
CA SER A 271 11.30 9.67 5.00
C SER A 271 11.47 9.38 6.50
N PHE A 272 12.67 8.95 6.91
CA PHE A 272 12.99 8.58 8.30
C PHE A 272 14.05 9.48 8.92
N PHE A 273 14.84 10.19 8.10
CA PHE A 273 15.89 11.07 8.58
C PHE A 273 15.35 12.17 9.51
N ASN A 274 15.77 12.12 10.77
CA ASN A 274 15.45 13.11 11.80
C ASN A 274 16.51 13.08 12.92
N PHE A 275 16.46 14.06 13.82
CA PHE A 275 17.48 14.29 14.86
C PHE A 275 17.77 13.06 15.74
N GLU A 276 16.80 12.18 15.98
CA GLU A 276 17.01 10.95 16.76
C GLU A 276 17.93 9.93 16.06
N GLU A 277 17.93 9.86 14.71
CA GLU A 277 18.87 8.98 14.01
C GLU A 277 20.32 9.44 14.24
N LEU A 278 20.51 10.76 14.24
CA LEU A 278 21.78 11.38 14.56
C LEU A 278 22.16 11.13 16.03
N ASP A 279 21.23 11.26 16.97
CA ASP A 279 21.48 10.99 18.38
C ASP A 279 21.88 9.53 18.63
N ILE A 280 21.19 8.57 18.01
CA ILE A 280 21.55 7.14 18.08
C ILE A 280 22.96 6.92 17.54
N LEU A 281 23.29 7.52 16.40
CA LEU A 281 24.63 7.42 15.80
C LEU A 281 25.70 8.00 16.74
N LEU A 282 25.47 9.21 17.27
CA LEU A 282 26.42 9.90 18.14
C LEU A 282 26.63 9.15 19.46
N GLN A 283 25.56 8.61 20.06
CA GLN A 283 25.65 7.78 21.26
C GLN A 283 26.48 6.52 21.01
N LEU A 284 26.23 5.81 19.90
CA LEU A 284 27.01 4.63 19.53
C LEU A 284 28.47 4.97 19.29
N LEU A 285 28.77 6.02 18.52
CA LEU A 285 30.14 6.47 18.28
C LEU A 285 30.86 6.78 19.60
N SER A 286 30.17 7.44 20.54
CA SER A 286 30.72 7.72 21.87
C SER A 286 31.01 6.45 22.67
N SER A 287 30.15 5.43 22.62
CA SER A 287 30.37 4.15 23.31
C SER A 287 31.56 3.36 22.76
N TYR A 288 31.88 3.55 21.49
CA TYR A 288 33.06 2.96 20.84
C TYR A 288 34.29 3.88 20.91
N GLN A 289 34.19 5.03 21.60
CA GLN A 289 35.24 6.05 21.68
C GLN A 289 35.71 6.56 20.31
N VAL A 290 34.83 6.51 19.30
CA VAL A 290 35.09 6.96 17.94
C VAL A 290 34.53 8.37 17.77
N ARG A 291 35.34 9.28 17.23
CA ARG A 291 34.86 10.61 16.81
C ARG A 291 34.69 10.65 15.30
N LEU A 292 33.65 11.32 14.84
CA LEU A 292 33.51 11.66 13.43
C LEU A 292 34.69 12.54 13.02
N PRO A 293 35.36 12.24 11.89
CA PRO A 293 36.36 13.12 11.33
C PRO A 293 35.79 14.54 11.12
N ASN A 294 36.56 15.57 11.46
CA ASN A 294 36.16 16.98 11.31
C ASN A 294 35.82 17.36 9.85
N THR A 295 36.22 16.55 8.88
CA THR A 295 35.94 16.71 7.45
C THR A 295 34.53 16.26 7.05
N ILE A 296 33.82 15.55 7.93
CA ILE A 296 32.49 15.04 7.66
C ILE A 296 31.46 15.95 8.31
N ASN A 297 30.47 16.37 7.53
CA ASN A 297 29.35 17.13 8.04
C ASN A 297 28.58 16.25 9.05
N PRO A 298 28.32 16.70 10.29
CA PRO A 298 27.53 15.93 11.25
C PRO A 298 26.11 15.63 10.75
N ASN A 299 25.59 16.41 9.81
CA ASN A 299 24.30 16.15 9.16
C ASN A 299 24.39 15.14 8.01
N THR A 300 25.56 14.53 7.77
CA THR A 300 25.70 13.45 6.79
C THR A 300 24.95 12.21 7.28
N PRO A 301 24.04 11.64 6.48
CA PRO A 301 23.30 10.46 6.85
C PRO A 301 24.20 9.27 7.19
N ALA A 302 23.71 8.39 8.07
CA ALA A 302 24.41 7.21 8.54
C ALA A 302 24.46 6.10 7.46
N SER A 303 25.21 6.34 6.39
CA SER A 303 25.37 5.44 5.26
C SER A 303 26.57 4.51 5.44
N VAL A 304 26.60 3.37 4.73
CA VAL A 304 27.77 2.48 4.70
C VAL A 304 29.05 3.23 4.33
N GLU A 305 28.95 4.27 3.50
CA GLU A 305 30.08 5.10 3.10
C GLU A 305 30.60 5.93 4.28
N LEU A 306 29.73 6.48 5.13
CA LEU A 306 30.14 7.16 6.36
C LEU A 306 30.98 6.24 7.25
N PHE A 307 30.51 5.01 7.47
CA PHE A 307 31.20 4.03 8.32
C PHE A 307 32.56 3.61 7.73
N LYS A 308 32.77 3.69 6.41
CA LYS A 308 34.09 3.43 5.79
C LYS A 308 35.15 4.44 6.23
N TYR A 309 34.76 5.69 6.44
CA TYR A 309 35.66 6.78 6.85
C TYR A 309 36.00 6.77 8.35
N LEU A 310 35.37 5.91 9.16
CA LEU A 310 35.70 5.80 10.58
C LEU A 310 37.10 5.18 10.77
N PRO A 311 37.91 5.69 11.72
CA PRO A 311 39.25 5.20 11.99
C PRO A 311 39.25 3.94 12.88
N ILE A 312 38.49 2.91 12.50
CA ILE A 312 38.37 1.64 13.22
C ILE A 312 38.55 0.45 12.26
N GLU A 313 38.82 -0.74 12.80
CA GLU A 313 38.97 -1.96 12.01
C GLU A 313 37.69 -2.32 11.23
N ASN A 314 37.83 -2.97 10.08
CA ASN A 314 36.69 -3.29 9.20
C ASN A 314 35.65 -4.21 9.86
N SER A 315 36.08 -5.14 10.72
CA SER A 315 35.19 -5.98 11.54
C SER A 315 34.32 -5.13 12.48
N ALA A 316 34.95 -4.21 13.21
CA ALA A 316 34.28 -3.27 14.10
C ALA A 316 33.34 -2.31 13.36
N LYS A 317 33.68 -1.88 12.13
CA LYS A 317 32.77 -1.08 11.27
C LYS A 317 31.48 -1.81 10.96
N GLN A 318 31.58 -3.09 10.59
CA GLN A 318 30.41 -3.91 10.25
C GLN A 318 29.52 -4.17 11.46
N GLU A 319 30.12 -4.49 12.61
CA GLU A 319 29.41 -4.68 13.87
C GLU A 319 28.69 -3.39 14.30
N LEU A 320 29.40 -2.25 14.29
CA LEU A 320 28.86 -0.95 14.66
C LEU A 320 27.69 -0.55 13.76
N TYR A 321 27.83 -0.72 12.45
CA TYR A 321 26.75 -0.46 11.50
C TYR A 321 25.55 -1.40 11.73
N GLY A 322 25.80 -2.67 12.04
CA GLY A 322 24.75 -3.63 12.42
C GLY A 322 23.99 -3.18 13.67
N LYS A 323 24.71 -2.77 14.74
CA LYS A 323 24.11 -2.26 15.99
C LYS A 323 23.33 -0.97 15.77
N TYR A 324 23.85 -0.04 14.97
CA TYR A 324 23.15 1.18 14.56
C TYR A 324 21.80 0.86 13.93
N ARG A 325 21.77 -0.04 12.94
CA ARG A 325 20.53 -0.42 12.26
C ARG A 325 19.53 -1.11 13.18
N ALA A 326 20.00 -1.92 14.12
CA ALA A 326 19.14 -2.59 15.10
C ALA A 326 18.47 -1.57 16.05
N LEU A 327 19.22 -0.58 16.55
CA LEU A 327 18.66 0.50 17.36
C LEU A 327 17.72 1.39 16.57
N LEU A 328 18.07 1.70 15.32
CA LEU A 328 17.21 2.46 14.41
C LEU A 328 15.87 1.74 14.16
N MET A 329 15.87 0.41 14.00
CA MET A 329 14.63 -0.37 13.89
C MET A 329 13.74 -0.21 15.13
N LYS A 330 14.32 -0.26 16.35
CA LYS A 330 13.56 -0.04 17.59
C LYS A 330 12.97 1.37 17.69
N ALA A 331 13.73 2.39 17.28
CA ALA A 331 13.27 3.77 17.28
C ALA A 331 12.16 4.03 16.24
N ILE A 332 12.25 3.40 15.08
CA ILE A 332 11.21 3.46 14.05
C ILE A 332 9.95 2.70 14.50
N GLU A 333 10.10 1.58 15.20
CA GLU A 333 8.99 0.83 15.79
C GLU A 333 8.22 1.65 16.83
N SER A 334 8.92 2.29 17.78
CA SER A 334 8.30 3.09 18.85
C SER A 334 7.50 4.28 18.33
N ARG A 335 7.81 4.76 17.11
CA ARG A 335 7.09 5.83 16.40
C ARG A 335 5.88 5.34 15.59
N GLY A 336 5.59 4.04 15.63
CA GLY A 336 4.41 3.47 14.97
C GLY A 336 4.64 3.05 13.51
N TYR A 337 5.87 3.06 13.00
CA TYR A 337 6.20 2.53 11.66
C TYR A 337 6.32 0.98 11.66
N THR A 338 5.41 0.31 12.36
CA THR A 338 5.43 -1.14 12.61
C THR A 338 5.35 -1.98 11.34
N GLY A 339 4.75 -1.44 10.26
CA GLY A 339 4.64 -2.13 8.98
C GLY A 339 5.99 -2.44 8.34
N ILE A 340 6.97 -1.54 8.47
CA ILE A 340 8.34 -1.75 7.96
C ILE A 340 9.03 -2.86 8.75
N ILE A 341 8.93 -2.79 10.07
CA ILE A 341 9.57 -3.72 10.99
C ILE A 341 9.02 -5.13 10.78
N ASN A 342 7.70 -5.26 10.79
CA ASN A 342 7.03 -6.54 10.51
C ASN A 342 7.43 -7.08 9.14
N PHE A 343 7.49 -6.22 8.12
CA PHE A 343 7.84 -6.64 6.77
C PHE A 343 9.28 -7.17 6.70
N LEU A 344 10.24 -6.44 7.25
CA LEU A 344 11.64 -6.83 7.25
C LEU A 344 11.85 -8.15 8.00
N TYR A 345 11.26 -8.29 9.19
CA TYR A 345 11.34 -9.55 9.93
C TYR A 345 10.67 -10.70 9.19
N SER A 346 9.50 -10.51 8.58
CA SER A 346 8.79 -11.58 7.85
C SER A 346 9.46 -12.00 6.53
N THR A 347 10.35 -11.19 5.97
CA THR A 347 10.91 -11.43 4.62
C THR A 347 12.41 -11.67 4.60
N ILE A 348 13.16 -11.22 5.60
CA ILE A 348 14.62 -11.35 5.66
C ILE A 348 15.00 -12.39 6.70
N ALA A 349 15.39 -13.58 6.24
CA ALA A 349 15.77 -14.70 7.09
C ALA A 349 16.89 -14.36 8.10
N SER A 350 17.87 -13.53 7.69
CA SER A 350 18.96 -13.12 8.58
C SER A 350 18.53 -12.27 9.76
N LEU A 351 17.33 -11.66 9.71
CA LEU A 351 16.78 -10.87 10.81
C LEU A 351 15.95 -11.71 11.79
N HIS A 352 15.45 -12.89 11.38
CA HIS A 352 14.68 -13.77 12.27
C HIS A 352 15.48 -14.18 13.52
N PHE A 353 16.77 -14.48 13.37
CA PHE A 353 17.65 -14.85 14.48
C PHE A 353 17.91 -13.71 15.49
N GLY A 354 17.70 -12.45 15.09
CA GLY A 354 17.91 -11.28 15.96
C GLY A 354 16.74 -10.93 16.87
N LYS A 355 15.55 -11.50 16.61
CA LYS A 355 14.32 -11.24 17.39
C LYS A 355 14.24 -12.07 18.67
N GLU A 356 14.92 -13.22 18.71
CA GLU A 356 14.96 -14.13 19.87
C GLU A 356 16.17 -13.87 20.80
N ALA A 357 17.17 -13.10 20.34
CA ALA A 357 18.43 -12.86 21.04
C ALA A 357 18.52 -11.50 21.75
N ASN A 358 17.40 -10.76 21.90
CA ASN A 358 17.33 -9.48 22.61
C ASN A 358 16.24 -9.47 23.67
#